data_AF-A0A8J9SA09-F1
#
_entry.id   AF-A0A8J9SA09-F1
#
_cell.length_a   1.000
_cell.length_b   1.000
_cell.length_c   1.000
_cell.angle_alpha   90.00
_cell.angle_beta   90.00
_cell.angle_gamma   90.00
#
_symmetry.space_group_name_H-M   'P 1'
#
loop_
_entity.id
_entity.type
_entity.pdbx_description
1 polymer ?
#
loop_
_entity_poly.entity_id
_entity_poly.type
_entity_poly.pdbx_seq_one_letter_code
_entity_poly.pdbx_strand_id
1 'polypeptide(L)'
;MASVLRLVQIVEDLHSVGAVEWAASSSVDLLRAFNDLSDQLPVEDALYPGLASRVVEIVYLVALQLLQLRAAPECTSILQQLGCTYRLSDAILQWSIQNAHARAGLLHPGHPCTLIPALPDDMFNLLKHGFSASANFWPETGYMNQDSPFSSVLYSLKKPTNAMEAAISSIFQDLKQSHLDMSGILAAEWWAHMREPTSAHQLHFDLDESRIGVGAANYRLLHPVLSSVLYLSNTGGPTVVLEQSAMETLADKAFLCNPKENVLFCFPGTYLHGVLPGQQPVGREPGGTQRISLIIAWWGQGLQAKAGAPGTGPCRNLPTSPEALLTQHSQTWLSDFPLSGVARPPQRTPQWKPATPIAPAWVPVADSAGATWEDTLQGVAKGHIEVEGVRNGNGGLKRVLGGAGRTSILPLPGLRFFLRSADEVRQVYVPQS
;
A
#
# COMPACT_ATOMS: atom_id res chain seq x y z
N MET A 1 -16.86 -8.70 -30.03
CA MET A 1 -15.96 -9.80 -29.61
C MET A 1 -14.49 -9.48 -29.87
N ALA A 2 -14.07 -9.14 -31.10
CA ALA A 2 -12.68 -8.77 -31.40
C ALA A 2 -12.15 -7.59 -30.56
N SER A 3 -12.98 -6.57 -30.30
CA SER A 3 -12.60 -5.43 -29.46
C SER A 3 -12.44 -5.82 -28.00
N VAL A 4 -13.40 -6.57 -27.42
CA VAL A 4 -13.26 -7.12 -26.06
C VAL A 4 -12.00 -7.98 -25.93
N LEU A 5 -11.70 -8.85 -26.91
CA LEU A 5 -10.47 -9.62 -26.93
C LEU A 5 -9.21 -8.74 -27.04
N ARG A 6 -9.28 -7.63 -27.77
CA ARG A 6 -8.19 -6.64 -27.82
C ARG A 6 -8.01 -5.90 -26.49
N LEU A 7 -9.09 -5.59 -25.78
CA LEU A 7 -9.00 -5.01 -24.43
C LEU A 7 -8.43 -6.03 -23.45
N VAL A 8 -8.93 -7.27 -23.48
CA VAL A 8 -8.40 -8.37 -22.66
C VAL A 8 -6.92 -8.58 -22.98
N GLN A 9 -6.54 -8.60 -24.26
CA GLN A 9 -5.13 -8.68 -24.66
C GLN A 9 -4.34 -7.46 -24.17
N ILE A 10 -4.83 -6.23 -24.32
CA ILE A 10 -4.17 -5.03 -23.80
C ILE A 10 -4.03 -5.11 -22.27
N VAL A 11 -5.02 -5.67 -21.56
CA VAL A 11 -5.00 -5.84 -20.11
C VAL A 11 -4.07 -6.97 -19.68
N GLU A 12 -4.03 -8.06 -20.44
CA GLU A 12 -3.10 -9.18 -20.25
C GLU A 12 -1.67 -8.75 -20.59
N ASP A 13 -1.48 -7.91 -21.62
CA ASP A 13 -0.22 -7.26 -21.97
C ASP A 13 0.19 -6.28 -20.86
N LEU A 14 -0.74 -5.46 -20.34
CA LEU A 14 -0.50 -4.60 -19.17
C LEU A 14 -0.08 -5.40 -17.93
N HIS A 15 -0.68 -6.58 -17.73
CA HIS A 15 -0.37 -7.46 -16.62
C HIS A 15 0.94 -8.24 -16.80
N SER A 16 1.27 -8.63 -18.04
CA SER A 16 2.42 -9.48 -18.37
C SER A 16 3.70 -8.70 -18.63
N VAL A 17 3.61 -7.49 -19.17
CA VAL A 17 4.75 -6.58 -19.35
C VAL A 17 5.16 -5.94 -18.01
N GLY A 18 4.27 -6.03 -17.00
CA GLY A 18 4.30 -5.16 -15.84
C GLY A 18 4.09 -3.70 -16.27
N ALA A 19 3.73 -2.82 -15.36
CA ALA A 19 3.57 -1.38 -15.65
C ALA A 19 4.89 -0.65 -16.02
N VAL A 20 5.90 -1.36 -16.54
CA VAL A 20 7.34 -1.05 -16.43
C VAL A 20 7.91 -0.31 -17.66
N GLU A 21 7.33 -0.43 -18.85
CA GLU A 21 7.76 0.31 -20.06
C GLU A 21 6.70 1.31 -20.55
N TRP A 22 6.19 2.14 -19.64
CA TRP A 22 5.15 3.09 -19.98
C TRP A 22 5.67 4.52 -20.08
N ALA A 23 5.97 4.93 -21.31
CA ALA A 23 6.09 6.35 -21.65
C ALA A 23 4.72 7.03 -21.54
N ALA A 24 4.70 8.34 -21.28
CA ALA A 24 3.46 9.12 -21.23
C ALA A 24 2.60 8.97 -22.50
N SER A 25 3.24 8.72 -23.66
CA SER A 25 2.56 8.37 -24.92
C SER A 25 1.74 7.10 -24.82
N SER A 26 2.24 6.04 -24.17
CA SER A 26 1.52 4.76 -23.98
C SER A 26 0.29 4.91 -23.08
N SER A 27 0.34 5.80 -22.08
CA SER A 27 -0.82 6.12 -21.25
C SER A 27 -1.91 6.83 -22.03
N VAL A 28 -1.53 7.79 -22.87
CA VAL A 28 -2.46 8.46 -23.78
C VAL A 28 -3.03 7.47 -24.80
N ASP A 29 -2.21 6.58 -25.36
CA ASP A 29 -2.67 5.61 -26.35
C ASP A 29 -3.58 4.54 -25.75
N LEU A 30 -3.38 4.15 -24.49
CA LEU A 30 -4.31 3.27 -23.79
C LEU A 30 -5.61 3.98 -23.44
N LEU A 31 -5.54 5.25 -23.04
CA LEU A 31 -6.72 6.07 -22.83
C LEU A 31 -7.52 6.26 -24.13
N ARG A 32 -6.83 6.42 -25.27
CA ARG A 32 -7.44 6.43 -26.60
C ARG A 32 -8.05 5.09 -26.96
N ALA A 33 -7.29 4.00 -26.82
CA ALA A 33 -7.76 2.65 -27.07
C ALA A 33 -8.99 2.33 -26.22
N PHE A 34 -8.97 2.71 -24.94
CA PHE A 34 -10.07 2.57 -24.02
C PHE A 34 -11.28 3.40 -24.45
N ASN A 35 -11.09 4.64 -24.88
CA ASN A 35 -12.16 5.46 -25.43
C ASN A 35 -12.79 4.84 -26.68
N ASP A 36 -11.98 4.38 -27.62
CA ASP A 36 -12.44 3.71 -28.84
C ASP A 36 -13.16 2.37 -28.54
N LEU A 37 -12.72 1.68 -27.50
CA LEU A 37 -13.27 0.41 -27.04
C LEU A 37 -14.57 0.57 -26.29
N SER A 38 -14.66 1.62 -25.49
CA SER A 38 -15.87 1.88 -24.72
C SER A 38 -17.06 2.03 -25.68
N ASP A 39 -16.96 2.77 -26.78
CA ASP A 39 -18.04 2.84 -27.80
C ASP A 39 -18.59 1.48 -28.28
N GLN A 40 -17.83 0.40 -28.09
CA GLN A 40 -18.08 -0.95 -28.59
C GLN A 40 -18.35 -1.98 -27.47
N LEU A 41 -18.23 -1.61 -26.18
CA LEU A 41 -18.53 -2.53 -25.10
C LEU A 41 -20.06 -2.70 -24.99
N PRO A 42 -20.58 -3.94 -25.11
CA PRO A 42 -21.98 -4.18 -24.87
C PRO A 42 -22.30 -3.80 -23.42
N VAL A 43 -23.36 -2.99 -23.25
CA VAL A 43 -23.82 -2.47 -21.95
C VAL A 43 -24.29 -3.59 -21.01
N GLU A 44 -24.45 -4.81 -21.54
CA GLU A 44 -24.92 -5.96 -20.80
C GLU A 44 -23.73 -6.72 -20.19
N ASP A 45 -23.57 -6.56 -18.87
CA ASP A 45 -22.63 -7.28 -17.99
C ASP A 45 -22.81 -8.80 -18.00
N ALA A 46 -23.89 -9.29 -18.66
CA ALA A 46 -24.28 -10.69 -18.74
C ALA A 46 -23.25 -11.58 -19.46
N LEU A 47 -22.45 -11.03 -20.38
CA LEU A 47 -21.47 -11.82 -21.15
C LEU A 47 -20.10 -11.94 -20.47
N TYR A 48 -19.74 -10.98 -19.60
CA TYR A 48 -18.43 -10.95 -18.94
C TYR A 48 -18.55 -10.38 -17.52
N PRO A 49 -18.99 -11.18 -16.54
CA PRO A 49 -19.08 -10.75 -15.15
C PRO A 49 -17.74 -10.15 -14.68
N GLY A 50 -17.76 -8.89 -14.24
CA GLY A 50 -16.58 -8.21 -13.68
C GLY A 50 -15.71 -7.44 -14.68
N LEU A 51 -16.02 -7.47 -15.99
CA LEU A 51 -15.30 -6.67 -16.98
C LEU A 51 -15.37 -5.17 -16.65
N ALA A 52 -16.54 -4.69 -16.23
CA ALA A 52 -16.74 -3.30 -15.82
C ALA A 52 -15.87 -2.92 -14.61
N SER A 53 -15.78 -3.78 -13.60
CA SER A 53 -14.90 -3.57 -12.43
C SER A 53 -13.43 -3.52 -12.83
N ARG A 54 -12.99 -4.40 -13.73
CA ARG A 54 -11.61 -4.42 -14.21
C ARG A 54 -11.26 -3.17 -15.01
N VAL A 55 -12.19 -2.71 -15.84
CA VAL A 55 -12.09 -1.44 -16.55
C VAL A 55 -11.91 -0.27 -15.58
N VAL A 56 -12.76 -0.18 -14.54
CA VAL A 56 -12.64 0.86 -13.52
C VAL A 56 -11.28 0.81 -12.83
N GLU A 57 -10.77 -0.38 -12.54
CA GLU A 57 -9.44 -0.56 -11.96
C GLU A 57 -8.31 -0.05 -12.86
N ILE A 58 -8.34 -0.36 -14.16
CA ILE A 58 -7.34 0.13 -15.10
C ILE A 58 -7.38 1.66 -15.20
N VAL A 59 -8.58 2.22 -15.36
CA VAL A 59 -8.77 3.68 -15.46
C VAL A 59 -8.29 4.37 -14.18
N TYR A 60 -8.57 3.79 -13.01
CA TYR A 60 -8.06 4.25 -11.73
C TYR A 60 -6.53 4.25 -11.67
N LEU A 61 -5.88 3.17 -12.11
CA LEU A 61 -4.42 3.05 -12.10
C LEU A 61 -3.77 4.03 -13.10
N VAL A 62 -4.39 4.26 -14.25
CA VAL A 62 -3.94 5.28 -15.22
C VAL A 62 -4.03 6.68 -14.61
N ALA A 63 -5.14 7.01 -13.94
CA ALA A 63 -5.31 8.30 -13.26
C ALA A 63 -4.20 8.54 -12.22
N LEU A 64 -3.86 7.50 -11.47
CA LEU A 64 -2.75 7.52 -10.51
C LEU A 64 -1.42 7.78 -11.20
N GLN A 65 -1.10 7.05 -12.26
CA GLN A 65 0.13 7.24 -13.03
C GLN A 65 0.25 8.68 -13.58
N LEU A 66 -0.83 9.23 -14.14
CA LEU A 66 -0.86 10.60 -14.65
C LEU A 66 -0.53 11.64 -13.56
N LEU A 67 -1.07 11.48 -12.36
CA LEU A 67 -0.76 12.37 -11.23
C LEU A 67 0.71 12.27 -10.81
N GLN A 68 1.29 11.08 -10.81
CA GLN A 68 2.72 10.89 -10.54
C GLN A 68 3.60 11.53 -11.62
N LEU A 69 3.14 11.56 -12.86
CA LEU A 69 3.78 12.22 -14.00
C LEU A 69 3.49 13.73 -14.12
N ARG A 70 2.82 14.33 -13.13
CA ARG A 70 2.45 15.76 -13.09
C ARG A 70 1.44 16.20 -14.16
N ALA A 71 0.68 15.26 -14.73
CA ALA A 71 -0.42 15.52 -15.66
C ALA A 71 -1.77 15.64 -14.90
N ALA A 72 -1.83 16.58 -13.95
CA ALA A 72 -2.99 16.76 -13.08
C ALA A 72 -4.27 17.27 -13.79
N PRO A 73 -4.19 18.22 -14.75
CA PRO A 73 -5.37 18.64 -15.51
C PRO A 73 -6.10 17.46 -16.18
N GLU A 74 -5.32 16.56 -16.77
CA GLU A 74 -5.83 15.42 -17.51
C GLU A 74 -6.50 14.38 -16.61
N CYS A 75 -5.88 14.13 -15.47
CA CYS A 75 -6.41 13.21 -14.46
C CYS A 75 -7.74 13.68 -13.87
N THR A 76 -7.96 15.01 -13.74
CA THR A 76 -9.15 15.56 -13.08
C THR A 76 -10.44 15.08 -13.73
N SER A 77 -10.51 15.11 -15.07
CA SER A 77 -11.65 14.60 -15.83
C SER A 77 -11.91 13.10 -15.64
N ILE A 78 -10.86 12.28 -15.51
CA ILE A 78 -10.98 10.84 -15.22
C ILE A 78 -11.60 10.64 -13.84
N LEU A 79 -11.07 11.34 -12.83
CA LEU A 79 -11.52 11.20 -11.45
C LEU A 79 -12.99 11.62 -11.29
N GLN A 80 -13.40 12.71 -11.93
CA GLN A 80 -14.81 13.12 -11.94
C GLN A 80 -15.72 12.04 -12.56
N GLN A 81 -15.29 11.42 -13.66
CA GLN A 81 -16.05 10.33 -14.29
C GLN A 81 -16.12 9.08 -13.41
N LEU A 82 -15.09 8.80 -12.61
CA LEU A 82 -15.11 7.74 -11.59
C LEU A 82 -15.99 8.10 -10.36
N GLY A 83 -16.51 9.33 -10.31
CA GLY A 83 -17.30 9.88 -9.21
C GLY A 83 -16.45 10.30 -8.01
N CYS A 84 -15.13 10.44 -8.18
CA CYS A 84 -14.23 10.84 -7.11
C CYS A 84 -14.35 12.34 -6.83
N THR A 85 -14.49 12.70 -5.56
CA THR A 85 -14.56 14.09 -5.07
C THR A 85 -13.29 14.50 -4.32
N TYR A 86 -12.49 13.55 -3.85
CA TYR A 86 -11.21 13.80 -3.19
C TYR A 86 -10.11 12.91 -3.75
N ARG A 87 -8.87 13.38 -3.67
CA ARG A 87 -7.65 12.64 -4.00
C ARG A 87 -6.52 13.01 -3.05
N LEU A 88 -5.51 12.16 -2.94
CA LEU A 88 -4.25 12.56 -2.33
C LEU A 88 -3.63 13.75 -3.11
N SER A 89 -2.96 14.64 -2.38
CA SER A 89 -2.33 15.83 -2.96
C SER A 89 -1.17 15.47 -3.88
N ASP A 90 -0.86 16.37 -4.81
CA ASP A 90 0.25 16.20 -5.76
C ASP A 90 1.59 16.03 -5.04
N ALA A 91 1.78 16.73 -3.92
CA ALA A 91 2.99 16.61 -3.11
C ALA A 91 3.22 15.17 -2.61
N ILE A 92 2.13 14.47 -2.28
CA ILE A 92 2.16 13.07 -1.83
C ILE A 92 2.39 12.14 -3.02
N LEU A 93 1.55 12.25 -4.06
CA LEU A 93 1.55 11.34 -5.21
C LEU A 93 2.86 11.42 -6.02
N GLN A 94 3.46 12.61 -6.11
CA GLN A 94 4.71 12.84 -6.85
C GLN A 94 5.96 12.65 -5.98
N TRP A 95 5.81 12.16 -4.75
CA TRP A 95 6.91 11.91 -3.81
C TRP A 95 7.78 13.15 -3.57
N SER A 96 7.17 14.33 -3.39
CA SER A 96 7.87 15.61 -3.25
C SER A 96 8.60 15.78 -1.89
N ILE A 97 9.18 14.70 -1.36
CA ILE A 97 9.95 14.61 -0.12
C ILE A 97 11.20 15.50 -0.20
N GLN A 98 11.77 15.67 -1.40
CA GLN A 98 13.02 16.39 -1.60
C GLN A 98 12.95 17.88 -1.18
N ASN A 99 11.77 18.50 -1.24
CA ASN A 99 11.60 19.90 -0.82
C ASN A 99 11.33 20.07 0.68
N ALA A 100 11.05 18.98 1.40
CA ALA A 100 10.62 19.03 2.79
C ALA A 100 11.82 19.00 3.77
N HIS A 101 12.93 18.37 3.39
CA HIS A 101 14.14 18.27 4.22
C HIS A 101 14.80 19.63 4.52
N ALA A 102 14.60 20.64 3.68
CA ALA A 102 15.20 21.98 3.88
C ALA A 102 14.55 22.79 5.03
N ARG A 103 13.43 22.33 5.60
CA ARG A 103 12.69 23.04 6.68
C ARG A 103 12.58 22.26 7.98
N ALA A 104 13.35 21.18 8.16
CA ALA A 104 13.37 20.42 9.40
C ALA A 104 14.00 21.27 10.53
N GLY A 105 13.17 22.05 11.22
CA GLY A 105 13.50 22.62 12.52
C GLY A 105 13.74 21.51 13.56
N LEU A 106 14.24 21.92 14.73
CA LEU A 106 14.43 21.05 15.90
C LEU A 106 13.20 20.18 16.13
N LEU A 107 13.43 18.89 16.42
CA LEU A 107 12.43 17.90 16.83
C LEU A 107 11.37 18.55 17.75
N HIS A 108 10.15 18.75 17.25
CA HIS A 108 9.05 19.12 18.15
C HIS A 108 8.63 17.88 18.93
N PRO A 109 8.57 17.95 20.28
CA PRO A 109 7.92 16.92 21.08
C PRO A 109 6.48 16.76 20.56
N GLY A 110 6.13 15.56 20.09
CA GLY A 110 4.79 15.27 19.55
C GLY A 110 4.72 14.92 18.06
N HIS A 111 5.84 14.75 17.34
CA HIS A 111 5.78 14.16 16.00
C HIS A 111 5.30 12.70 16.07
N PRO A 112 4.16 12.35 15.44
CA PRO A 112 3.60 11.01 15.56
C PRO A 112 4.40 9.97 14.78
N CYS A 113 5.10 10.39 13.72
CA CYS A 113 5.82 9.49 12.81
C CYS A 113 7.34 9.68 12.92
N THR A 114 8.09 8.57 13.05
CA THR A 114 9.54 8.62 13.32
C THR A 114 10.33 7.58 12.52
N LEU A 115 11.58 7.91 12.18
CA LEU A 115 12.54 7.09 11.44
C LEU A 115 13.75 6.76 12.32
N ILE A 116 14.19 5.50 12.32
CA ILE A 116 15.28 5.01 13.17
C ILE A 116 16.12 3.99 12.40
N PRO A 117 17.47 4.05 12.46
CA PRO A 117 18.30 2.90 12.12
C PRO A 117 17.95 1.71 13.02
N ALA A 118 17.46 0.61 12.47
CA ALA A 118 16.61 -0.32 13.22
C ALA A 118 17.34 -1.45 13.92
N LEU A 119 18.43 -1.95 13.33
CA LEU A 119 19.11 -3.16 13.81
C LEU A 119 20.63 -3.06 13.65
N PRO A 120 21.42 -3.78 14.45
CA PRO A 120 22.82 -4.11 14.13
C PRO A 120 22.94 -4.81 12.76
N ASP A 121 24.06 -4.64 12.07
CA ASP A 121 24.24 -5.11 10.70
C ASP A 121 24.14 -6.64 10.57
N ASP A 122 24.68 -7.40 11.54
CA ASP A 122 24.58 -8.86 11.56
C ASP A 122 23.12 -9.34 11.60
N MET A 123 22.33 -8.73 12.49
CA MET A 123 20.91 -9.04 12.66
C MET A 123 20.09 -8.58 11.45
N PHE A 124 20.38 -7.39 10.92
CA PHE A 124 19.73 -6.89 9.70
C PHE A 124 20.01 -7.80 8.49
N ASN A 125 21.28 -8.18 8.28
CA ASN A 125 21.67 -9.06 7.18
C ASN A 125 21.03 -10.45 7.30
N LEU A 126 20.88 -10.96 8.53
CA LEU A 126 20.17 -12.21 8.77
C LEU A 126 18.70 -12.12 8.36
N LEU A 127 17.99 -11.04 8.74
CA LEU A 127 16.61 -10.82 8.31
C LEU A 127 16.51 -10.66 6.79
N LYS A 128 17.42 -9.90 6.19
CA LYS A 128 17.48 -9.69 4.75
C LYS A 128 17.69 -11.00 3.99
N HIS A 129 18.49 -11.91 4.53
CA HIS A 129 18.69 -13.24 3.96
C HIS A 129 17.44 -14.12 4.11
N GLY A 130 16.89 -14.22 5.32
CA GLY A 130 15.70 -15.04 5.63
C GLY A 130 14.41 -14.57 4.96
N PHE A 131 14.36 -13.31 4.50
CA PHE A 131 13.30 -12.76 3.66
C PHE A 131 13.76 -12.43 2.24
N SER A 132 14.87 -12.99 1.77
CA SER A 132 15.29 -12.80 0.38
C SER A 132 14.23 -13.32 -0.60
N ALA A 133 14.29 -12.88 -1.86
CA ALA A 133 13.30 -13.26 -2.87
C ALA A 133 13.11 -14.77 -3.04
N SER A 134 14.19 -15.53 -2.82
CA SER A 134 14.25 -16.98 -2.90
C SER A 134 14.07 -17.70 -1.57
N ALA A 135 13.74 -16.98 -0.49
CA ALA A 135 13.60 -17.57 0.83
C ALA A 135 12.41 -18.52 0.90
N ASN A 136 12.55 -19.58 1.70
CA ASN A 136 11.49 -20.57 1.93
C ASN A 136 10.25 -19.96 2.59
N PHE A 137 10.40 -18.83 3.29
CA PHE A 137 9.31 -18.11 3.94
C PHE A 137 8.10 -17.89 2.99
N TRP A 138 8.33 -17.44 1.75
CA TRP A 138 7.23 -17.08 0.84
C TRP A 138 6.36 -18.28 0.42
N PRO A 139 6.91 -19.37 -0.15
CA PRO A 139 6.10 -20.53 -0.50
C PRO A 139 5.52 -21.23 0.73
N GLU A 140 6.27 -21.33 1.83
CA GLU A 140 5.83 -22.08 3.02
C GLU A 140 4.75 -21.36 3.83
N THR A 141 4.71 -20.02 3.78
CA THR A 141 3.61 -19.24 4.38
C THR A 141 2.41 -19.07 3.45
N GLY A 142 2.51 -19.52 2.20
CA GLY A 142 1.49 -19.34 1.18
C GLY A 142 1.32 -17.88 0.76
N TYR A 143 2.34 -17.04 0.91
CA TYR A 143 2.25 -15.59 0.63
C TYR A 143 1.83 -15.28 -0.81
N MET A 144 2.17 -16.14 -1.77
CA MET A 144 1.78 -16.01 -3.17
C MET A 144 0.41 -16.61 -3.50
N ASN A 145 -0.29 -17.18 -2.52
CA ASN A 145 -1.61 -17.74 -2.70
C ASN A 145 -2.68 -16.63 -2.58
N GLN A 146 -3.55 -16.54 -3.59
CA GLN A 146 -4.66 -15.58 -3.62
C GLN A 146 -5.65 -15.78 -2.45
N ASP A 147 -5.76 -17.01 -1.94
CA ASP A 147 -6.69 -17.36 -0.86
C ASP A 147 -6.17 -17.01 0.54
N SER A 148 -4.88 -16.73 0.69
CA SER A 148 -4.23 -16.43 1.97
C SER A 148 -3.30 -15.23 1.81
N PRO A 149 -3.85 -14.00 1.81
CA PRO A 149 -3.13 -12.80 1.37
C PRO A 149 -1.92 -12.45 2.25
N PHE A 150 -1.85 -12.99 3.48
CA PHE A 150 -0.67 -12.93 4.34
C PHE A 150 -0.77 -13.93 5.50
N SER A 151 0.38 -14.25 6.09
CA SER A 151 0.49 -14.94 7.38
C SER A 151 1.19 -14.01 8.36
N SER A 152 0.67 -13.90 9.57
CA SER A 152 1.28 -13.08 10.62
C SER A 152 1.45 -13.86 11.91
N VAL A 153 2.47 -13.46 12.66
CA VAL A 153 2.97 -14.18 13.82
C VAL A 153 2.92 -13.26 15.03
N LEU A 154 2.29 -13.73 16.11
CA LEU A 154 2.23 -13.04 17.39
C LEU A 154 3.38 -13.49 18.31
N TYR A 155 4.13 -12.50 18.79
CA TYR A 155 5.23 -12.66 19.73
C TYR A 155 4.95 -11.89 21.01
N SER A 156 4.88 -12.57 22.16
CA SER A 156 4.52 -11.97 23.45
C SER A 156 5.66 -11.17 24.12
N LEU A 157 6.67 -10.71 23.36
CA LEU A 157 7.80 -9.92 23.86
C LEU A 157 8.52 -10.53 25.09
N LYS A 158 8.54 -11.87 25.15
CA LYS A 158 9.26 -12.66 26.18
C LYS A 158 10.71 -12.90 25.76
N LYS A 159 11.44 -13.77 26.46
CA LYS A 159 12.79 -14.17 26.05
C LYS A 159 12.76 -14.70 24.60
N PRO A 160 13.55 -14.14 23.67
CA PRO A 160 13.56 -14.57 22.27
C PRO A 160 14.13 -15.99 22.15
N THR A 161 13.57 -16.74 21.21
CA THR A 161 13.90 -18.13 20.89
C THR A 161 14.53 -18.28 19.50
N ASN A 162 14.39 -17.26 18.66
CA ASN A 162 14.95 -17.18 17.30
C ASN A 162 15.42 -15.75 17.00
N ALA A 163 16.12 -15.57 15.88
CA ALA A 163 16.67 -14.27 15.50
C ALA A 163 15.62 -13.21 15.20
N MET A 164 14.44 -13.60 14.69
CA MET A 164 13.34 -12.69 14.37
C MET A 164 12.75 -12.08 15.65
N GLU A 165 12.52 -12.90 16.68
CA GLU A 165 12.12 -12.43 18.02
C GLU A 165 13.20 -11.57 18.70
N ALA A 166 14.48 -11.90 18.49
CA ALA A 166 15.60 -11.10 19.00
C ALA A 166 15.66 -9.72 18.33
N ALA A 167 15.39 -9.64 17.02
CA ALA A 167 15.28 -8.39 16.28
C ALA A 167 14.12 -7.53 16.76
N ILE A 168 12.92 -8.10 16.89
CA ILE A 168 11.76 -7.39 17.45
C ILE A 168 12.07 -6.90 18.88
N SER A 169 12.69 -7.74 19.71
CA SER A 169 13.10 -7.35 21.07
C SER A 169 14.06 -6.17 21.06
N SER A 170 15.06 -6.18 20.16
CA SER A 170 16.02 -5.07 20.03
C SER A 170 15.32 -3.78 19.63
N ILE A 171 14.45 -3.84 18.61
CA ILE A 171 13.64 -2.69 18.17
C ILE A 171 12.77 -2.17 19.32
N PHE A 172 12.12 -3.06 20.07
CA PHE A 172 11.27 -2.68 21.20
C PHE A 172 12.05 -1.93 22.30
N GLN A 173 13.28 -2.34 22.60
CA GLN A 173 14.13 -1.64 23.56
C GLN A 173 14.55 -0.25 23.08
N ASP A 174 14.78 -0.09 21.77
CA ASP A 174 15.04 1.23 21.19
C ASP A 174 13.78 2.10 21.27
N LEU A 175 12.61 1.59 20.87
CA LEU A 175 11.34 2.30 20.95
C LEU A 175 11.00 2.80 22.37
N LYS A 176 11.35 2.05 23.41
CA LYS A 176 11.19 2.49 24.81
C LYS A 176 12.00 3.73 25.19
N GLN A 177 13.06 4.02 24.44
CA GLN A 177 13.91 5.21 24.62
C GLN A 177 13.47 6.38 23.73
N SER A 178 12.39 6.21 22.96
CA SER A 178 11.85 7.22 22.07
C SER A 178 10.83 8.13 22.77
N HIS A 179 10.34 9.12 22.04
CA HIS A 179 9.21 9.96 22.46
C HIS A 179 7.83 9.33 22.16
N LEU A 180 7.78 8.16 21.52
CA LEU A 180 6.53 7.48 21.18
C LEU A 180 5.89 6.87 22.44
N ASP A 181 4.57 6.81 22.48
CA ASP A 181 3.85 6.14 23.56
C ASP A 181 4.03 4.62 23.46
N MET A 182 4.87 4.08 24.33
CA MET A 182 5.11 2.63 24.44
C MET A 182 4.36 2.00 25.62
N SER A 183 3.47 2.75 26.26
CA SER A 183 2.75 2.28 27.45
C SER A 183 1.77 1.17 27.09
N GLY A 184 1.71 0.15 27.94
CA GLY A 184 0.74 -0.94 27.80
C GLY A 184 0.99 -1.92 26.65
N ILE A 185 2.05 -1.80 25.85
CA ILE A 185 2.40 -2.78 24.81
C ILE A 185 2.84 -4.10 25.45
N LEU A 186 2.20 -5.20 25.04
CA LEU A 186 2.40 -6.54 25.60
C LEU A 186 2.85 -7.56 24.54
N ALA A 187 2.59 -7.29 23.26
CA ALA A 187 2.93 -8.20 22.18
C ALA A 187 3.31 -7.42 20.92
N ALA A 188 4.02 -8.10 20.04
CA ALA A 188 4.28 -7.67 18.67
C ALA A 188 3.71 -8.72 17.73
N GLU A 189 2.86 -8.31 16.81
CA GLU A 189 2.50 -9.10 15.65
C GLU A 189 3.38 -8.68 14.48
N TRP A 190 3.90 -9.64 13.72
CA TRP A 190 4.73 -9.33 12.57
C TRP A 190 4.39 -10.18 11.36
N TRP A 191 4.62 -9.61 10.19
CA TRP A 191 4.51 -10.27 8.88
C TRP A 191 5.46 -9.59 7.90
N ALA A 192 5.75 -10.24 6.79
CA ALA A 192 6.59 -9.68 5.74
C ALA A 192 5.82 -9.57 4.43
N HIS A 193 6.17 -8.55 3.64
CA HIS A 193 5.69 -8.39 2.27
C HIS A 193 6.87 -8.44 1.31
N MET A 194 6.71 -9.23 0.25
CA MET A 194 7.48 -9.15 -0.98
C MET A 194 6.55 -8.66 -2.10
N ARG A 195 6.89 -7.55 -2.74
CA ARG A 195 6.05 -6.93 -3.77
C ARG A 195 6.89 -6.41 -4.92
N GLU A 196 6.29 -6.37 -6.11
CA GLU A 196 6.89 -5.67 -7.24
C GLU A 196 7.14 -4.20 -6.91
N PRO A 197 8.23 -3.58 -7.37
CA PRO A 197 8.54 -2.19 -7.03
C PRO A 197 7.41 -1.20 -7.35
N THR A 198 6.69 -1.42 -8.45
CA THR A 198 5.56 -0.58 -8.89
C THR A 198 4.25 -0.89 -8.17
N SER A 199 4.18 -1.97 -7.39
CA SER A 199 2.95 -2.41 -6.76
C SER A 199 2.55 -1.48 -5.61
N ALA A 200 1.36 -0.89 -5.73
CA ALA A 200 0.74 -0.14 -4.65
C ALA A 200 0.07 -1.07 -3.63
N HIS A 201 -0.02 -0.62 -2.38
CA HIS A 201 -0.80 -1.28 -1.33
C HIS A 201 -1.91 -0.36 -0.84
N GLN A 202 -3.08 -0.94 -0.58
CA GLN A 202 -4.27 -0.20 -0.20
C GLN A 202 -4.09 0.66 1.05
N LEU A 203 -4.75 1.82 1.08
CA LEU A 203 -4.92 2.56 2.33
C LEU A 203 -5.85 1.78 3.26
N HIS A 204 -5.34 1.41 4.43
CA HIS A 204 -6.03 0.62 5.42
C HIS A 204 -5.58 0.97 6.84
N PHE A 205 -6.25 0.37 7.81
CA PHE A 205 -5.85 0.36 9.21
C PHE A 205 -5.39 -1.04 9.58
N ASP A 206 -4.37 -1.13 10.42
CA ASP A 206 -4.05 -2.38 11.11
C ASP A 206 -5.13 -2.63 12.17
N LEU A 207 -5.77 -3.79 12.10
CA LEU A 207 -6.93 -4.13 12.92
C LEU A 207 -6.87 -5.59 13.37
N ASP A 208 -7.40 -5.85 14.55
CA ASP A 208 -7.81 -7.20 14.94
C ASP A 208 -9.07 -7.58 14.15
N GLU A 209 -8.88 -8.12 12.94
CA GLU A 209 -9.98 -8.48 12.04
C GLU A 209 -10.93 -9.52 12.63
N SER A 210 -10.52 -10.28 13.66
CA SER A 210 -11.40 -11.25 14.33
C SER A 210 -12.60 -10.61 15.03
N ARG A 211 -12.51 -9.30 15.30
CA ARG A 211 -13.56 -8.51 15.95
C ARG A 211 -14.42 -7.74 14.95
N ILE A 212 -14.06 -7.75 13.67
CA ILE A 212 -14.85 -7.14 12.61
C ILE A 212 -15.89 -8.19 12.19
N GLY A 213 -17.19 -7.87 12.34
CA GLY A 213 -18.28 -8.75 11.93
C GLY A 213 -19.03 -9.50 13.04
N VAL A 214 -18.70 -9.26 14.32
CA VAL A 214 -19.45 -9.84 15.48
C VAL A 214 -20.80 -9.16 15.78
N GLY A 215 -21.37 -8.46 14.78
CA GLY A 215 -22.61 -7.68 14.90
C GLY A 215 -22.39 -6.27 15.50
N ALA A 216 -23.33 -5.36 15.20
CA ALA A 216 -23.21 -3.94 15.58
C ALA A 216 -23.09 -3.71 17.10
N ALA A 217 -23.72 -4.55 17.93
CA ALA A 217 -23.70 -4.41 19.38
C ALA A 217 -22.33 -4.69 20.02
N ASN A 218 -21.47 -5.48 19.35
CA ASN A 218 -20.14 -5.85 19.85
C ASN A 218 -19.01 -5.31 18.96
N TYR A 219 -19.36 -4.45 18.00
CA TYR A 219 -18.40 -3.89 17.05
C TYR A 219 -17.40 -3.00 17.79
N ARG A 220 -16.12 -3.31 17.64
CA ARG A 220 -15.03 -2.50 18.15
C ARG A 220 -13.83 -2.60 17.21
N LEU A 221 -13.37 -1.44 16.72
CA LEU A 221 -12.06 -1.35 16.09
C LEU A 221 -10.99 -1.42 17.17
N LEU A 222 -10.17 -2.46 17.09
CA LEU A 222 -9.00 -2.61 17.93
C LEU A 222 -7.78 -2.46 17.03
N HIS A 223 -7.04 -1.38 17.25
CA HIS A 223 -5.80 -1.06 16.56
C HIS A 223 -4.59 -1.41 17.42
N PRO A 224 -3.41 -1.65 16.82
CA PRO A 224 -2.18 -1.66 17.57
C PRO A 224 -1.93 -0.25 18.17
N VAL A 225 -1.15 -0.19 19.25
CA VAL A 225 -0.72 1.08 19.85
C VAL A 225 0.17 1.82 18.85
N LEU A 226 1.09 1.08 18.24
CA LEU A 226 2.03 1.56 17.25
C LEU A 226 2.08 0.58 16.09
N SER A 227 2.25 1.08 14.87
CA SER A 227 2.60 0.27 13.70
C SER A 227 3.97 0.69 13.19
N SER A 228 4.67 -0.25 12.57
CA SER A 228 6.00 0.02 12.05
C SER A 228 6.38 -0.81 10.84
N VAL A 229 7.20 -0.24 9.96
CA VAL A 229 7.70 -0.87 8.74
C VAL A 229 9.22 -0.80 8.75
N LEU A 230 9.88 -1.96 8.78
CA LEU A 230 11.32 -2.11 8.57
C LEU A 230 11.56 -2.48 7.10
N TYR A 231 12.34 -1.67 6.40
CA TYR A 231 12.68 -1.96 5.00
C TYR A 231 13.90 -2.88 4.93
N LEU A 232 13.74 -4.01 4.22
CA LEU A 232 14.80 -4.98 3.94
C LEU A 232 15.40 -4.82 2.53
N SER A 233 14.77 -4.00 1.70
CA SER A 233 15.30 -3.54 0.41
C SER A 233 15.12 -2.01 0.24
N ASN A 234 15.84 -1.44 -0.73
CA ASN A 234 15.78 -0.01 -1.09
C ASN A 234 14.85 0.29 -2.27
N THR A 235 13.93 -0.62 -2.61
CA THR A 235 13.13 -0.55 -3.84
C THR A 235 11.64 -0.38 -3.58
N GLY A 236 10.96 0.17 -4.60
CA GLY A 236 9.53 0.38 -4.63
C GLY A 236 9.08 1.72 -4.07
N GLY A 237 7.76 1.92 -4.00
CA GLY A 237 7.19 3.19 -3.57
C GLY A 237 7.19 3.42 -2.05
N PRO A 238 7.02 4.69 -1.64
CA PRO A 238 7.01 5.08 -0.24
C PRO A 238 5.80 4.51 0.50
N THR A 239 6.02 4.18 1.76
CA THR A 239 4.92 4.05 2.72
C THR A 239 4.32 5.44 2.95
N VAL A 240 3.01 5.55 2.82
CA VAL A 240 2.24 6.75 3.13
C VAL A 240 1.42 6.51 4.39
N VAL A 241 1.47 7.46 5.32
CA VAL A 241 0.69 7.45 6.57
C VAL A 241 -0.07 8.77 6.64
N LEU A 242 -1.37 8.70 6.84
CA LEU A 242 -2.24 9.87 6.99
C LEU A 242 -2.61 10.02 8.47
N GLU A 243 -2.60 11.25 8.96
CA GLU A 243 -3.10 11.59 10.30
C GLU A 243 -4.64 11.57 10.31
N GLN A 244 -5.20 10.39 10.04
CA GLN A 244 -6.63 10.11 9.93
C GLN A 244 -6.93 8.80 10.62
N SER A 245 -7.77 8.83 11.65
CA SER A 245 -8.36 7.62 12.24
C SER A 245 -9.65 7.20 11.54
N ALA A 246 -10.13 5.99 11.83
CA ALA A 246 -11.33 5.42 11.21
C ALA A 246 -12.63 6.21 11.50
N MET A 247 -12.64 7.03 12.56
CA MET A 247 -13.82 7.78 13.02
C MET A 247 -13.78 9.27 12.65
N GLU A 248 -12.63 9.76 12.20
CA GLU A 248 -12.40 11.17 11.92
C GLU A 248 -12.67 11.54 10.46
N THR A 249 -12.68 12.84 10.19
CA THR A 249 -12.71 13.38 8.83
C THR A 249 -11.40 13.12 8.11
N LEU A 250 -11.33 13.51 6.83
CA LEU A 250 -10.11 13.46 6.03
C LEU A 250 -8.93 14.16 6.74
N ALA A 251 -7.76 13.51 6.74
CA ALA A 251 -6.52 14.08 7.26
C ALA A 251 -6.13 15.40 6.58
N ASP A 252 -5.60 16.34 7.35
CA ASP A 252 -4.87 17.49 6.80
C ASP A 252 -3.41 17.13 6.44
N LYS A 253 -2.82 16.15 7.14
CA LYS A 253 -1.40 15.83 7.04
C LYS A 253 -1.14 14.37 6.68
N ALA A 254 -0.08 14.17 5.91
CA ALA A 254 0.48 12.86 5.65
C ALA A 254 1.99 12.84 5.89
N PHE A 255 2.54 11.65 6.00
CA PHE A 255 3.95 11.37 6.16
C PHE A 255 4.36 10.35 5.12
N LEU A 256 5.50 10.57 4.49
CA LEU A 256 6.07 9.65 3.53
C LEU A 256 7.40 9.08 4.05
N CYS A 257 7.59 7.79 3.85
CA CYS A 257 8.88 7.14 4.04
C CYS A 257 9.24 6.33 2.80
N ASN A 258 10.28 6.78 2.08
CA ASN A 258 10.88 5.98 1.02
C ASN A 258 11.56 4.73 1.61
N PRO A 259 11.48 3.58 0.94
CA PRO A 259 12.19 2.39 1.37
C PRO A 259 13.70 2.66 1.46
N LYS A 260 14.25 2.46 2.66
CA LYS A 260 15.69 2.50 2.90
C LYS A 260 16.06 1.36 3.83
N GLU A 261 16.97 0.50 3.39
CA GLU A 261 17.45 -0.65 4.13
C GLU A 261 17.84 -0.28 5.57
N ASN A 262 17.39 -1.12 6.50
CA ASN A 262 17.63 -0.98 7.93
C ASN A 262 17.09 0.33 8.54
N VAL A 263 16.13 0.98 7.88
CA VAL A 263 15.33 2.05 8.47
C VAL A 263 13.99 1.48 8.92
N LEU A 264 13.65 1.71 10.18
CA LEU A 264 12.33 1.48 10.75
C LEU A 264 11.54 2.78 10.69
N PHE A 265 10.36 2.73 10.08
CA PHE A 265 9.38 3.81 10.08
C PHE A 265 8.23 3.46 11.01
N CYS A 266 8.03 4.25 12.07
CA CYS A 266 7.02 4.04 13.11
C CYS A 266 5.95 5.13 13.08
N PHE A 267 4.70 4.76 13.35
CA PHE A 267 3.55 5.67 13.39
C PHE A 267 2.43 5.10 14.29
N PRO A 268 1.48 5.91 14.79
CA PRO A 268 0.37 5.43 15.60
C PRO A 268 -0.47 4.39 14.84
N GLY A 269 -0.80 3.27 15.49
CA GLY A 269 -1.52 2.17 14.82
C GLY A 269 -2.96 2.52 14.40
N THR A 270 -3.49 3.64 14.89
CA THR A 270 -4.80 4.18 14.51
C THR A 270 -4.79 4.96 13.20
N TYR A 271 -3.62 5.23 12.61
CA TYR A 271 -3.50 6.04 11.40
C TYR A 271 -3.72 5.22 10.13
N LEU A 272 -4.45 5.82 9.18
CA LEU A 272 -4.67 5.28 7.84
C LEU A 272 -3.36 5.25 7.07
N HIS A 273 -2.98 4.12 6.50
CA HIS A 273 -1.70 4.00 5.83
C HIS A 273 -1.71 2.99 4.68
N GLY A 274 -0.72 3.07 3.80
CA GLY A 274 -0.56 2.15 2.68
C GLY A 274 0.77 2.38 1.97
N VAL A 275 0.86 1.96 0.71
CA VAL A 275 2.09 2.09 -0.10
C VAL A 275 1.74 2.67 -1.46
N LEU A 276 2.35 3.80 -1.81
CA LEU A 276 2.20 4.38 -3.15
C LEU A 276 2.91 3.49 -4.18
N PRO A 277 2.45 3.44 -5.44
CA PRO A 277 3.16 2.70 -6.48
C PRO A 277 4.53 3.32 -6.74
N GLY A 278 5.55 2.46 -6.88
CA GLY A 278 6.91 2.85 -7.23
C GLY A 278 7.02 3.54 -8.60
N GLN A 279 7.79 4.62 -8.68
CA GLN A 279 8.27 5.17 -9.94
C GLN A 279 9.44 4.31 -10.44
N GLN A 280 9.26 3.57 -11.53
CA GLN A 280 10.37 2.93 -12.23
C GLN A 280 11.18 4.02 -12.97
N PRO A 281 12.52 4.01 -12.90
CA PRO A 281 13.32 4.81 -13.82
C PRO A 281 13.02 4.35 -15.26
N VAL A 282 12.65 5.29 -16.13
CA VAL A 282 12.42 5.01 -17.56
C VAL A 282 13.67 4.32 -18.14
N GLY A 283 13.51 3.13 -18.72
CA GLY A 283 14.59 2.40 -19.41
C GLY A 283 15.44 1.45 -18.56
N ARG A 284 15.03 1.08 -17.35
CA ARG A 284 15.58 -0.11 -16.66
C ARG A 284 14.75 -1.33 -16.98
N GLU A 285 15.44 -2.41 -17.36
CA GLU A 285 14.84 -3.72 -17.59
C GLU A 285 13.91 -4.14 -16.42
N PRO A 286 12.73 -4.73 -16.72
CA PRO A 286 11.85 -5.36 -15.74
C PRO A 286 12.59 -6.47 -14.99
N GLY A 287 13.27 -6.10 -13.91
CA GLY A 287 14.07 -7.01 -13.09
C GLY A 287 14.64 -6.35 -11.84
N GLY A 288 14.11 -5.18 -11.45
CA GLY A 288 14.48 -4.52 -10.21
C GLY A 288 14.19 -5.44 -9.01
N THR A 289 15.07 -5.42 -8.00
CA THR A 289 14.87 -6.21 -6.77
C THR A 289 13.51 -5.91 -6.14
N GLN A 290 12.76 -6.93 -5.70
CA GLN A 290 11.44 -6.72 -5.08
C GLN A 290 11.52 -5.74 -3.89
N ARG A 291 10.42 -5.04 -3.63
CA ARG A 291 10.23 -4.31 -2.38
C ARG A 291 9.97 -5.34 -1.28
N ILE A 292 10.90 -5.45 -0.34
CA ILE A 292 10.82 -6.37 0.79
C ILE A 292 10.75 -5.54 2.07
N SER A 293 9.67 -5.72 2.82
CA SER A 293 9.47 -5.04 4.10
C SER A 293 8.96 -6.01 5.16
N LEU A 294 9.46 -5.84 6.38
CA LEU A 294 8.90 -6.44 7.57
C LEU A 294 7.98 -5.42 8.25
N ILE A 295 6.76 -5.84 8.58
CA ILE A 295 5.77 -5.03 9.26
C ILE A 295 5.61 -5.56 10.67
N ILE A 296 5.55 -4.66 11.65
CA ILE A 296 5.40 -4.99 13.06
C ILE A 296 4.31 -4.09 13.65
N ALA A 297 3.22 -4.71 14.10
CA ALA A 297 2.15 -4.10 14.85
C ALA A 297 2.36 -4.35 16.36
N TRP A 298 2.40 -3.29 17.15
CA TRP A 298 2.70 -3.33 18.58
C TRP A 298 1.41 -3.25 19.38
N TRP A 299 1.00 -4.37 19.94
CA TRP A 299 -0.32 -4.53 20.55
C TRP A 299 -0.28 -4.35 22.05
N GLY A 300 -1.28 -3.62 22.55
CA GLY A 300 -1.56 -3.51 23.97
C GLY A 300 -2.42 -4.66 24.49
N GLN A 301 -3.22 -4.38 25.51
CA GLN A 301 -4.23 -5.34 25.99
C GLN A 301 -5.33 -5.55 24.95
N GLY A 302 -5.83 -6.78 24.88
CA GLY A 302 -7.04 -7.12 24.11
C GLY A 302 -6.78 -7.97 22.87
N LEU A 303 -5.57 -7.97 22.30
CA LEU A 303 -5.24 -8.92 21.25
C LEU A 303 -5.05 -10.32 21.86
N GLN A 304 -5.71 -11.31 21.26
CA GLN A 304 -5.52 -12.72 21.61
C GLN A 304 -5.08 -13.47 20.36
N ALA A 305 -4.09 -14.35 20.52
CA ALA A 305 -3.75 -15.28 19.45
C ALA A 305 -4.99 -16.10 19.07
N LYS A 306 -5.23 -16.30 17.77
CA LYS A 306 -6.34 -17.14 17.32
C LYS A 306 -6.11 -18.59 17.77
N ALA A 307 -6.97 -19.08 18.66
CA ALA A 307 -7.01 -20.49 19.03
C ALA A 307 -7.38 -21.33 17.80
N GLY A 308 -6.60 -22.34 17.47
CA GLY A 308 -6.91 -23.22 16.34
C GLY A 308 -5.73 -24.06 15.88
N ALA A 309 -6.01 -24.97 14.95
CA ALA A 309 -5.07 -25.93 14.41
C ALA A 309 -3.77 -25.26 13.88
N PRO A 310 -2.62 -25.95 13.99
CA PRO A 310 -1.37 -25.49 13.39
C PRO A 310 -1.58 -25.14 11.91
N GLY A 311 -1.11 -23.98 11.47
CA GLY A 311 -1.19 -23.55 10.06
C GLY A 311 -0.72 -22.12 9.83
N THR A 312 -0.81 -21.68 8.58
CA THR A 312 -0.61 -20.28 8.17
C THR A 312 -1.88 -19.46 8.44
N GLY A 313 -1.74 -18.14 8.51
CA GLY A 313 -2.86 -17.21 8.66
C GLY A 313 -2.57 -16.09 9.66
N PRO A 314 -3.53 -15.19 9.88
CA PRO A 314 -3.32 -14.02 10.71
C PRO A 314 -3.31 -14.36 12.22
N CYS A 315 -2.49 -13.62 12.97
CA CYS A 315 -2.33 -13.64 14.42
C CYS A 315 -2.06 -15.03 15.01
N ARG A 316 -1.20 -15.83 14.37
CA ARG A 316 -0.82 -17.18 14.85
C ARG A 316 0.36 -17.08 15.81
N ASN A 317 0.42 -17.95 16.82
CA ASN A 317 1.65 -18.10 17.60
C ASN A 317 2.70 -18.83 16.75
N LEU A 318 3.99 -18.57 16.99
CA LEU A 318 5.03 -19.45 16.48
C LEU A 318 4.82 -20.87 17.01
N PRO A 319 5.09 -21.91 16.20
CA PRO A 319 5.14 -23.27 16.69
C PRO A 319 6.25 -23.38 17.74
N THR A 320 5.90 -23.64 19.01
CA THR A 320 6.86 -23.69 20.12
C THR A 320 7.42 -25.09 20.40
N SER A 321 6.87 -26.15 19.78
CA SER A 321 7.34 -27.53 20.01
C SER A 321 7.87 -28.19 18.73
N PRO A 322 8.92 -29.02 18.84
CA PRO A 322 9.38 -29.86 17.74
C PRO A 322 8.28 -30.75 17.14
N GLU A 323 7.33 -31.22 17.95
CA GLU A 323 6.19 -32.03 17.49
C GLU A 323 5.18 -31.23 16.67
N ALA A 324 4.97 -29.94 16.99
CA ALA A 324 4.19 -29.03 16.15
C ALA A 324 4.89 -28.75 14.81
N LEU A 325 6.22 -28.65 14.81
CA LEU A 325 7.02 -28.52 13.59
C LEU A 325 7.03 -29.81 12.75
N LEU A 326 7.01 -30.98 13.38
CA LEU A 326 6.98 -32.28 12.69
C LEU A 326 5.64 -32.56 12.01
N THR A 327 4.53 -32.10 12.59
CA THR A 327 3.19 -32.23 11.96
C THR A 327 2.97 -31.17 10.88
N GLN A 328 3.64 -30.03 10.96
CA GLN A 328 3.72 -29.01 9.91
C GLN A 328 4.95 -29.22 9.02
N HIS A 329 5.02 -30.36 8.32
CA HIS A 329 6.13 -30.88 7.49
C HIS A 329 6.83 -29.92 6.49
N SER A 330 6.54 -28.63 6.49
CA SER A 330 6.99 -27.63 5.52
C SER A 330 7.29 -26.24 6.12
N GLN A 331 7.65 -26.09 7.41
CA GLN A 331 8.07 -24.78 7.95
C GLN A 331 9.59 -24.71 8.18
N THR A 332 10.36 -25.03 7.14
CA THR A 332 11.82 -24.93 7.18
C THR A 332 12.32 -23.49 7.24
N TRP A 333 11.50 -22.51 6.84
CA TRP A 333 11.83 -21.09 6.87
C TRP A 333 12.27 -20.59 8.25
N LEU A 334 11.79 -21.19 9.34
CA LEU A 334 12.24 -20.82 10.69
C LEU A 334 13.74 -21.09 10.92
N SER A 335 14.29 -22.08 10.22
CA SER A 335 15.72 -22.38 10.28
C SER A 335 16.60 -21.31 9.62
N ASP A 336 16.01 -20.42 8.81
CA ASP A 336 16.69 -19.25 8.24
C ASP A 336 16.89 -18.13 9.28
N PHE A 337 16.33 -18.27 10.50
CA PHE A 337 16.41 -17.31 11.60
C PHE A 337 17.09 -17.89 12.86
N PRO A 338 18.30 -18.49 12.78
CA PRO A 338 18.96 -19.11 13.90
C PRO A 338 19.39 -18.07 14.95
N LEU A 339 19.08 -18.34 16.23
CA LEU A 339 19.48 -17.46 17.33
C LEU A 339 21.01 -17.43 17.53
N SER A 340 21.71 -18.52 17.19
CA SER A 340 23.17 -18.66 17.39
C SER A 340 24.00 -17.67 16.58
N GLY A 341 23.44 -17.10 15.51
CA GLY A 341 24.10 -16.09 14.67
C GLY A 341 23.91 -14.65 15.15
N VAL A 342 23.10 -14.41 16.18
CA VAL A 342 22.79 -13.06 16.65
C VAL A 342 23.65 -12.75 17.88
N ALA A 343 24.64 -11.87 17.71
CA ALA A 343 25.38 -11.36 18.86
C ALA A 343 24.41 -10.61 19.77
N ARG A 344 24.66 -10.63 21.09
CA ARG A 344 23.90 -9.79 22.02
C ARG A 344 24.01 -8.34 21.51
N PRO A 345 22.89 -7.67 21.16
CA PRO A 345 22.98 -6.35 20.56
C PRO A 345 23.68 -5.41 21.56
N PRO A 346 24.69 -4.64 21.11
CA PRO A 346 25.30 -3.64 21.96
C PRO A 346 24.22 -2.64 22.37
N GLN A 347 24.31 -2.15 23.61
CA GLN A 347 23.45 -1.04 24.02
C GLN A 347 23.79 0.15 23.13
N ARG A 348 22.81 0.61 22.35
CA ARG A 348 22.96 1.72 21.42
C ARG A 348 22.00 2.83 21.79
N THR A 349 22.37 4.06 21.46
CA THR A 349 21.49 5.22 21.57
C THR A 349 20.85 5.43 20.20
N PRO A 350 19.57 5.07 20.02
CA PRO A 350 18.90 5.21 18.74
C PRO A 350 18.84 6.67 18.27
N GLN A 351 19.12 6.89 16.99
CA GLN A 351 19.05 8.21 16.35
C GLN A 351 17.68 8.41 15.70
N TRP A 352 16.77 9.02 16.45
CA TRP A 352 15.41 9.33 16.00
C TRP A 352 15.41 10.52 15.03
N LYS A 353 14.72 10.37 13.90
CA LYS A 353 14.45 11.46 12.97
C LYS A 353 12.95 11.60 12.76
N PRO A 354 12.35 12.79 12.97
CA PRO A 354 10.93 12.96 12.74
C PRO A 354 10.66 12.84 11.24
N ALA A 355 9.57 12.18 10.87
CA ALA A 355 9.10 12.23 9.48
C ALA A 355 8.54 13.63 9.19
N THR A 356 8.84 14.15 8.00
CA THR A 356 8.38 15.49 7.62
C THR A 356 6.92 15.43 7.18
N PRO A 357 6.01 16.21 7.80
CA PRO A 357 4.62 16.24 7.40
C PRO A 357 4.46 16.92 6.04
N ILE A 358 3.49 16.44 5.26
CA ILE A 358 3.05 17.00 3.98
C ILE A 358 1.58 17.41 4.15
N ALA A 359 1.27 18.67 3.83
CA ALA A 359 -0.07 19.22 3.88
C ALA A 359 -0.35 20.08 2.63
N PRO A 360 -1.60 20.09 2.12
CA PRO A 360 -2.71 19.25 2.56
C PRO A 360 -2.50 17.78 2.13
N ALA A 361 -3.06 16.82 2.89
CA ALA A 361 -3.01 15.41 2.54
C ALA A 361 -4.04 15.06 1.47
N TRP A 362 -5.28 15.46 1.71
CA TRP A 362 -6.39 15.34 0.76
C TRP A 362 -6.66 16.68 0.09
N VAL A 363 -6.94 16.64 -1.21
CA VAL A 363 -7.41 17.80 -1.97
C VAL A 363 -8.71 17.45 -2.70
N PRO A 364 -9.63 18.40 -2.84
CA PRO A 364 -10.80 18.20 -3.68
C PRO A 364 -10.37 17.96 -5.13
N VAL A 365 -11.08 17.08 -5.82
CA VAL A 365 -11.01 16.98 -7.28
C VAL A 365 -11.72 18.24 -7.80
N ALA A 366 -10.95 19.20 -8.31
CA ALA A 366 -11.48 20.49 -8.73
C ALA A 366 -12.61 20.33 -9.75
N ASP A 367 -13.66 21.15 -9.61
CA ASP A 367 -14.68 21.27 -10.65
C ASP A 367 -14.04 21.92 -11.87
N SER A 368 -13.74 21.09 -12.87
CA SER A 368 -13.41 21.58 -14.20
C SER A 368 -14.72 21.97 -14.88
N ALA A 369 -15.33 23.06 -14.43
CA ALA A 369 -16.53 23.62 -15.06
C ALA A 369 -16.18 24.03 -16.50
N GLY A 370 -16.34 23.09 -17.44
CA GLY A 370 -16.20 23.31 -18.88
C GLY A 370 -15.03 22.63 -19.59
N ALA A 371 -14.05 22.04 -18.91
CA ALA A 371 -12.98 21.31 -19.60
C ALA A 371 -13.48 19.92 -19.99
N THR A 372 -13.45 19.61 -21.29
CA THR A 372 -13.84 18.29 -21.77
C THR A 372 -12.63 17.35 -21.78
N TRP A 373 -12.90 16.05 -21.88
CA TRP A 373 -11.86 15.03 -22.02
C TRP A 373 -10.97 15.26 -23.26
N GLU A 374 -11.54 15.86 -24.31
CA GLU A 374 -10.83 16.23 -25.53
C GLU A 374 -9.83 17.37 -25.27
N ASP A 375 -10.16 18.34 -24.42
CA ASP A 375 -9.23 19.40 -24.00
C ASP A 375 -8.02 18.80 -23.25
N THR A 376 -8.29 17.81 -22.40
CA THR A 376 -7.29 17.00 -21.69
C THR A 376 -6.35 16.30 -22.66
N LEU A 377 -6.85 15.54 -23.65
CA LEU A 377 -6.00 14.83 -24.61
C LEU A 377 -5.20 15.77 -25.52
N GLN A 378 -5.75 16.94 -25.86
CA GLN A 378 -5.04 17.97 -26.64
C GLN A 378 -3.95 18.68 -25.81
N GLY A 379 -4.13 18.80 -24.49
CA GLY A 379 -3.14 19.35 -23.56
C GLY A 379 -1.86 18.50 -23.49
N VAL A 380 -2.00 17.18 -23.30
CA VAL A 380 -0.84 16.26 -23.25
C VAL A 380 0.01 16.33 -24.52
N ALA A 381 -0.66 16.38 -25.68
CA ALA A 381 0.01 16.46 -26.99
C ALA A 381 0.76 17.79 -27.22
N LYS A 382 0.44 18.85 -26.48
CA LYS A 382 1.14 20.15 -26.57
C LYS A 382 2.27 20.29 -25.55
N GLY A 383 2.28 19.47 -24.50
CA GLY A 383 3.17 19.62 -23.34
C GLY A 383 4.60 19.12 -23.55
N HIS A 384 4.81 17.97 -24.20
CA HIS A 384 6.17 17.41 -24.38
C HIS A 384 6.33 16.40 -25.52
N ILE A 385 5.31 16.17 -26.37
CA ILE A 385 5.39 15.18 -27.45
C ILE A 385 4.54 15.68 -28.63
N GLU A 386 5.16 16.18 -29.72
CA GLU A 386 4.43 16.43 -30.98
C GLU A 386 3.89 15.09 -31.51
N VAL A 387 2.56 14.96 -31.60
CA VAL A 387 1.91 13.78 -32.19
C VAL A 387 0.88 14.25 -33.22
N GLU A 388 1.17 14.04 -34.50
CA GLU A 388 0.22 14.23 -35.59
C GLU A 388 -0.85 13.12 -35.60
N GLY A 389 -2.12 13.47 -35.88
CA GLY A 389 -3.14 12.48 -36.28
C GLY A 389 -4.38 12.29 -35.39
N VAL A 390 -4.83 13.30 -34.64
CA VAL A 390 -6.09 13.20 -33.87
C VAL A 390 -7.31 13.30 -34.80
N ARG A 391 -8.02 12.19 -35.01
CA ARG A 391 -9.40 12.20 -35.56
C ARG A 391 -10.41 12.23 -34.41
N ASN A 392 -11.38 13.14 -34.49
CA ASN A 392 -12.44 13.35 -33.50
C ASN A 392 -13.37 12.12 -33.35
N GLY A 393 -13.13 11.27 -32.35
CA GLY A 393 -14.04 10.21 -31.90
C GLY A 393 -14.84 10.66 -30.67
N ASN A 394 -16.05 11.20 -30.89
CA ASN A 394 -16.82 11.99 -29.91
C ASN A 394 -17.80 11.21 -28.98
N GLY A 395 -17.71 9.89 -28.80
CA GLY A 395 -18.83 9.10 -28.23
C GLY A 395 -18.54 8.12 -27.08
N GLY A 396 -17.37 7.47 -27.11
CA GLY A 396 -17.07 6.23 -26.39
C GLY A 396 -17.39 6.19 -24.93
N LEU A 397 -16.59 6.90 -24.14
CA LEU A 397 -16.63 6.72 -22.70
C LEU A 397 -17.99 7.12 -22.15
N LYS A 398 -18.56 8.24 -22.62
CA LYS A 398 -19.89 8.70 -22.20
C LYS A 398 -20.97 7.64 -22.43
N ARG A 399 -20.81 6.76 -23.42
CA ARG A 399 -21.78 5.71 -23.77
C ARG A 399 -21.66 4.47 -22.88
N VAL A 400 -20.45 4.00 -22.56
CA VAL A 400 -20.24 2.85 -21.63
C VAL A 400 -20.43 3.24 -20.19
N LEU A 401 -19.87 4.38 -19.84
CA LEU A 401 -19.96 4.92 -18.49
C LEU A 401 -21.33 5.56 -18.25
N GLY A 402 -22.20 5.59 -19.28
CA GLY A 402 -23.64 5.84 -19.20
C GLY A 402 -23.98 7.20 -18.61
N GLY A 403 -23.54 8.29 -19.25
CA GLY A 403 -23.60 9.63 -18.65
C GLY A 403 -22.84 9.67 -17.31
N ALA A 404 -22.83 10.80 -16.61
CA ALA A 404 -22.10 10.92 -15.34
C ALA A 404 -22.62 10.03 -14.18
N GLY A 405 -23.52 9.05 -14.44
CA GLY A 405 -24.25 8.32 -13.41
C GLY A 405 -23.97 6.82 -13.29
N ARG A 406 -23.38 6.12 -14.29
CA ARG A 406 -23.19 4.65 -14.22
C ARG A 406 -21.82 4.19 -13.77
N THR A 407 -20.76 5.00 -13.86
CA THR A 407 -19.45 4.64 -13.29
C THR A 407 -19.32 4.94 -11.81
N SER A 408 -20.02 5.98 -11.34
CA SER A 408 -20.07 6.35 -9.93
C SER A 408 -20.73 5.27 -9.05
N ILE A 409 -21.39 4.27 -9.65
CA ILE A 409 -22.00 3.15 -8.94
C ILE A 409 -21.13 1.89 -8.92
N LEU A 410 -20.17 1.75 -9.84
CA LEU A 410 -19.25 0.59 -9.84
C LEU A 410 -18.25 0.72 -8.69
N PRO A 411 -17.81 -0.38 -8.05
CA PRO A 411 -16.84 -0.29 -6.96
C PRO A 411 -15.49 0.23 -7.48
N LEU A 412 -14.89 1.19 -6.77
CA LEU A 412 -13.50 1.58 -6.99
C LEU A 412 -12.55 0.47 -6.50
N PRO A 413 -11.31 0.39 -7.01
CA PRO A 413 -10.30 -0.48 -6.44
C PRO A 413 -10.09 -0.18 -4.96
N GLY A 414 -9.77 -1.22 -4.18
CA GLY A 414 -9.51 -1.10 -2.75
C GLY A 414 -8.33 -0.20 -2.37
N LEU A 415 -7.59 0.37 -3.34
CA LEU A 415 -6.41 1.21 -3.10
C LEU A 415 -6.71 2.50 -2.31
N ARG A 416 -7.86 3.14 -2.56
CA ARG A 416 -8.36 4.34 -1.84
C ARG A 416 -7.46 5.57 -1.83
N PHE A 417 -6.66 5.79 -2.87
CA PHE A 417 -5.95 7.06 -3.10
C PHE A 417 -6.87 8.15 -3.67
N PHE A 418 -8.03 7.75 -4.20
CA PHE A 418 -9.13 8.61 -4.63
C PHE A 418 -10.40 8.18 -3.92
N LEU A 419 -11.21 9.15 -3.50
CA LEU A 419 -12.43 8.93 -2.74
C LEU A 419 -13.60 9.65 -3.43
N ARG A 420 -14.77 9.04 -3.43
CA ARG A 420 -16.08 9.59 -3.83
C ARG A 420 -16.69 10.49 -2.77
N SER A 421 -16.28 10.35 -1.52
CA SER A 421 -16.71 11.24 -0.45
C SER A 421 -15.67 11.32 0.67
N ALA A 422 -15.78 12.34 1.52
CA ALA A 422 -14.97 12.46 2.72
C ALA A 422 -15.20 11.31 3.73
N ASP A 423 -16.39 10.70 3.69
CA ASP A 423 -16.79 9.63 4.60
C ASP A 423 -16.48 8.22 4.08
N GLU A 424 -15.97 8.08 2.85
CA GLU A 424 -15.79 6.76 2.22
C GLU A 424 -14.88 5.84 3.04
N VAL A 425 -13.77 6.37 3.58
CA VAL A 425 -12.89 5.61 4.47
C VAL A 425 -13.66 5.11 5.69
N ARG A 426 -14.45 5.98 6.33
CA ARG A 426 -15.25 5.63 7.51
C ARG A 426 -16.30 4.56 7.18
N GLN A 427 -16.97 4.65 6.04
CA GLN A 427 -18.03 3.73 5.62
C GLN A 427 -17.53 2.29 5.41
N VAL A 428 -16.26 2.11 5.08
CA VAL A 428 -15.65 0.77 4.98
C VAL A 428 -15.58 0.09 6.34
N TYR A 429 -15.21 0.84 7.37
CA TYR A 429 -14.88 0.25 8.67
C TYR A 429 -16.10 0.26 9.59
N VAL A 430 -16.87 1.34 9.62
CA VAL A 430 -17.96 1.56 10.58
C VAL A 430 -19.29 1.05 10.01
N PRO A 431 -19.96 0.10 10.68
CA PRO A 431 -21.28 -0.38 10.26
C PRO A 431 -22.27 0.78 10.14
N GLN A 432 -23.04 0.80 9.06
CA GLN A 432 -24.16 1.75 8.93
C GLN A 432 -25.31 1.29 9.83
N SER A 433 -25.81 2.23 10.64
CA SER A 433 -26.88 2.02 11.62
C SER A 433 -28.25 1.85 10.97
#